data_AF-A0A8K1CEA8-F1
#
_entry.id   AF-A0A8K1CEA8-F1
#
_cell.length_a   1.000
_cell.length_b   1.000
_cell.length_c   1.000
_cell.angle_alpha   90.00
_cell.angle_beta   90.00
_cell.angle_gamma   90.00
#
_symmetry.space_group_name_H-M   'P 1'
#
loop_
_entity.id
_entity.type
_entity.pdbx_description
1 polymer ?
#
loop_
_entity_poly.entity_id
_entity_poly.type
_entity_poly.pdbx_seq_one_letter_code
_entity_poly.pdbx_strand_id
1 'polypeptide(L)'
;MHGTLSWTAAVAVAALACALSALYWQDPAVIQTYTTNLLARFAGEDATSAPSVDCSEALLHLTTENTVKGFHVLCIETTPADTLFITGYKDGMTENRTTEVVQDINAFKQTVEELFEITQPEDEYADKYKQPYAFFTPDGARLGTRLGALVNRVVFLFEGGPFVWPGITIGHKRVIKNIYGRGDV
;
A
#
# COMPACT_ATOMS: atom_id res chain seq x y z
N MET A 1 22.26 -31.62 52.38
CA MET A 1 22.37 -30.41 51.55
C MET A 1 20.96 -29.90 51.28
N HIS A 2 20.46 -28.99 52.11
CA HIS A 2 19.09 -28.49 52.03
C HIS A 2 19.02 -27.28 51.09
N GLY A 3 18.09 -27.35 50.14
CA GLY A 3 17.88 -26.38 49.09
C GLY A 3 17.28 -25.08 49.59
N THR A 4 17.93 -23.97 49.21
CA THR A 4 17.34 -22.64 49.22
C THR A 4 16.48 -22.49 47.96
N LEU A 5 15.24 -22.99 48.01
CA LEU A 5 14.24 -22.64 47.01
C LEU A 5 14.01 -21.12 47.11
N SER A 6 14.29 -20.44 46.00
CA SER A 6 14.31 -18.98 45.89
C SER A 6 12.94 -18.38 46.21
N TRP A 7 12.82 -17.76 47.37
CA TRP A 7 11.61 -17.05 47.83
C TRP A 7 11.09 -16.04 46.80
N THR A 8 11.97 -15.49 45.97
CA THR A 8 11.62 -14.53 44.91
C THR A 8 10.71 -15.16 43.84
N ALA A 9 10.90 -16.44 43.50
CA ALA A 9 10.07 -17.13 42.52
C ALA A 9 8.67 -17.38 43.07
N ALA A 10 8.56 -17.75 44.35
CA ALA A 10 7.27 -17.96 45.01
C ALA A 10 6.46 -16.65 45.11
N VAL A 11 7.12 -15.54 45.43
CA VAL A 11 6.46 -14.22 45.49
C VAL A 11 6.02 -13.74 44.11
N ALA A 12 6.84 -13.95 43.07
CA ALA A 12 6.49 -13.57 41.70
C ALA A 12 5.28 -14.36 41.17
N VAL A 13 5.24 -15.68 41.42
CA VAL A 13 4.11 -16.53 41.01
C VAL A 13 2.84 -16.16 41.77
N ALA A 14 2.92 -15.87 43.07
CA ALA A 14 1.78 -15.43 43.87
C ALA A 14 1.23 -14.07 43.38
N ALA A 15 2.09 -13.10 43.08
CA ALA A 15 1.67 -11.81 42.55
C ALA A 15 0.99 -11.93 41.17
N LEU A 16 1.51 -12.81 40.30
CA LEU A 16 0.92 -13.07 38.98
C LEU A 16 -0.47 -13.74 39.11
N ALA A 17 -0.60 -14.71 40.01
CA ALA A 17 -1.88 -15.37 40.28
C ALA A 17 -2.93 -14.39 40.83
N CYS A 18 -2.54 -13.50 41.75
CA CYS A 18 -3.42 -12.45 42.26
C CYS A 18 -3.86 -11.48 41.15
N ALA A 19 -2.94 -11.03 40.29
CA ALA A 19 -3.26 -10.13 39.18
C ALA A 19 -4.22 -10.78 38.16
N LEU A 20 -3.99 -12.05 37.82
CA LEU A 20 -4.87 -12.82 36.92
C LEU A 20 -6.25 -13.07 37.55
N SER A 21 -6.32 -13.35 38.85
CA SER A 21 -7.60 -13.53 39.55
C SER A 21 -8.42 -12.25 39.66
N ALA A 22 -7.75 -11.09 39.77
CA ALA A 22 -8.40 -9.77 39.76
C ALA A 22 -8.94 -9.41 38.37
N LEU A 23 -8.25 -9.84 37.30
CA LEU A 23 -8.74 -9.72 35.92
C LEU A 23 -9.92 -10.66 35.64
N TYR A 24 -9.98 -11.83 36.30
CA TYR A 24 -11.05 -12.81 36.14
C TYR A 24 -12.40 -12.36 36.74
N TRP A 25 -12.39 -11.37 37.64
CA TRP A 25 -13.59 -10.76 38.22
C TRP A 25 -14.10 -9.55 37.43
N GLN A 26 -13.40 -9.13 36.38
CA GLN A 26 -13.87 -8.06 35.51
C GLN A 26 -14.84 -8.63 34.47
N ASP A 27 -15.97 -7.93 34.32
CA ASP A 27 -17.03 -8.20 33.37
C ASP A 27 -16.46 -8.65 32.00
N PRO A 28 -16.89 -9.77 31.42
CA PRO A 28 -16.37 -10.25 30.13
C PRO A 28 -16.45 -9.19 29.01
N ALA A 29 -17.37 -8.21 29.13
CA ALA A 29 -17.43 -7.04 28.24
C ALA A 29 -16.19 -6.13 28.35
N VAL A 30 -15.63 -5.98 29.55
CA VAL A 30 -14.43 -5.18 29.83
C VAL A 30 -13.20 -5.88 29.26
N ILE A 31 -13.08 -7.20 29.43
CA ILE A 31 -11.97 -7.99 28.83
C ILE A 31 -12.07 -7.98 27.30
N GLN A 32 -13.28 -8.09 26.73
CA GLN A 32 -13.47 -7.91 25.28
C GLN A 32 -13.01 -6.54 24.81
N THR A 33 -13.34 -5.48 25.55
CA THR A 33 -12.95 -4.09 25.22
C THR A 33 -11.43 -3.90 25.29
N TYR A 34 -10.76 -4.48 26.28
CA TYR A 34 -9.29 -4.40 26.36
C TYR A 34 -8.60 -5.24 25.29
N THR A 35 -9.09 -6.45 25.02
CA THR A 35 -8.50 -7.32 23.98
C THR A 35 -8.75 -6.76 22.58
N THR A 36 -9.93 -6.21 22.28
CA THR A 36 -10.19 -5.50 21.01
C THR A 36 -9.35 -4.23 20.87
N ASN A 37 -9.19 -3.42 21.93
CA ASN A 37 -8.32 -2.24 21.87
C ASN A 37 -6.83 -2.59 21.73
N LEU A 38 -6.36 -3.66 22.39
CA LEU A 38 -4.99 -4.14 22.24
C LEU A 38 -4.76 -4.73 20.84
N LEU A 39 -5.69 -5.54 20.33
CA LEU A 39 -5.63 -6.06 18.97
C LEU A 39 -5.69 -4.94 17.93
N ALA A 40 -6.52 -3.91 18.11
CA ALA A 40 -6.55 -2.74 17.24
C ALA A 40 -5.22 -1.97 17.25
N ARG A 41 -4.57 -1.84 18.43
CA ARG A 41 -3.26 -1.18 18.56
C ARG A 41 -2.10 -2.00 17.98
N PHE A 42 -2.16 -3.33 18.03
CA PHE A 42 -1.14 -4.21 17.43
C PHE A 42 -1.38 -4.50 15.94
N ALA A 43 -2.62 -4.37 15.45
CA ALA A 43 -2.98 -4.54 14.05
C ALA A 43 -2.67 -3.32 13.18
N GLY A 44 -2.33 -2.17 13.77
CA GLY A 44 -1.76 -1.05 13.03
C GLY A 44 -2.64 -0.48 11.92
N GLU A 45 -3.96 -0.42 12.12
CA GLU A 45 -4.88 0.30 11.25
C GLU A 45 -6.02 0.88 12.11
N ASP A 46 -6.07 2.21 12.18
CA ASP A 46 -7.07 3.00 12.88
C ASP A 46 -8.49 2.62 12.42
N ALA A 47 -9.25 1.98 13.30
CA ALA A 47 -10.70 1.81 13.18
C ALA A 47 -11.45 3.06 13.70
N THR A 48 -10.95 4.25 13.35
CA THR A 48 -11.61 5.54 13.58
C THR A 48 -11.76 6.20 12.24
N SER A 49 -12.99 6.20 11.67
CA SER A 49 -13.40 6.89 10.44
C SER A 49 -12.34 6.89 9.32
N ALA A 50 -12.54 6.04 8.31
CA ALA A 50 -11.72 6.02 7.09
C ALA A 50 -11.18 7.43 6.77
N PRO A 51 -9.84 7.66 6.83
CA PRO A 51 -9.28 9.00 6.73
C PRO A 51 -9.76 9.62 5.42
N SER A 52 -10.55 10.70 5.47
CA SER A 52 -11.04 11.34 4.25
C SER A 52 -9.85 11.83 3.45
N VAL A 53 -9.70 11.37 2.20
CA VAL A 53 -8.66 11.85 1.29
C VAL A 53 -9.11 13.13 0.61
N ASP A 54 -8.21 14.10 0.46
CA ASP A 54 -8.41 15.25 -0.41
C ASP A 54 -7.82 14.95 -1.79
N CYS A 55 -8.68 14.63 -2.76
CA CYS A 55 -8.22 14.34 -4.12
C CYS A 55 -7.59 15.53 -4.85
N SER A 56 -7.68 16.76 -4.31
CA SER A 56 -6.94 17.89 -4.87
C SER A 56 -5.42 17.75 -4.67
N GLU A 57 -4.96 16.94 -3.70
CA GLU A 57 -3.54 16.65 -3.51
C GLU A 57 -2.92 15.91 -4.70
N ALA A 58 -3.73 15.15 -5.44
CA ALA A 58 -3.26 14.47 -6.66
C ALA A 58 -2.69 15.47 -7.68
N LEU A 59 -3.22 16.70 -7.74
CA LEU A 59 -2.80 17.74 -8.67
C LEU A 59 -1.32 18.14 -8.51
N LEU A 60 -0.75 17.95 -7.32
CA LEU A 60 0.67 18.24 -7.04
C LEU A 60 1.63 17.28 -7.78
N HIS A 61 1.11 16.18 -8.31
CA HIS A 61 1.87 15.11 -8.96
C HIS A 61 1.65 15.06 -10.47
N LEU A 62 0.91 16.02 -11.02
CA LEU A 62 0.53 16.05 -12.42
C LEU A 62 1.32 17.07 -13.23
N THR A 63 1.33 16.87 -14.55
CA THR A 63 1.99 17.72 -15.53
C THR A 63 1.04 18.02 -16.69
N THR A 64 1.26 19.14 -17.36
CA THR A 64 0.53 19.53 -18.58
C THR A 64 1.38 19.41 -19.83
N GLU A 65 2.69 19.13 -19.70
CA GLU A 65 3.64 19.19 -20.82
C GLU A 65 4.24 17.81 -21.15
N ASN A 66 5.03 17.25 -20.23
CA ASN A 66 5.80 16.04 -20.48
C ASN A 66 5.28 14.88 -19.64
N THR A 67 4.67 13.89 -20.29
CA THR A 67 4.18 12.69 -19.62
C THR A 67 5.26 11.68 -19.33
N VAL A 68 5.00 10.85 -18.33
CA VAL A 68 5.77 9.64 -18.11
C VAL A 68 4.86 8.47 -18.42
N LYS A 69 5.10 7.81 -19.55
CA LYS A 69 4.30 6.65 -19.97
C LYS A 69 4.35 5.57 -18.90
N GLY A 70 3.17 5.05 -18.54
CA GLY A 70 3.04 4.02 -17.51
C GLY A 70 3.08 4.57 -16.08
N PHE A 71 3.12 5.89 -15.87
CA PHE A 71 2.94 6.51 -14.54
C PHE A 71 1.53 7.04 -14.42
N HIS A 72 0.72 6.48 -13.53
CA HIS A 72 -0.65 6.93 -13.32
C HIS A 72 -0.83 7.39 -11.89
N VAL A 73 -1.66 8.41 -11.71
CA VAL A 73 -2.06 8.87 -10.37
C VAL A 73 -3.52 8.50 -10.18
N LEU A 74 -3.83 7.89 -9.05
CA LEU A 74 -5.19 7.57 -8.63
C LEU A 74 -5.48 8.33 -7.34
N CYS A 75 -6.68 8.89 -7.23
CA CYS A 75 -7.28 9.19 -5.94
C CYS A 75 -8.46 8.23 -5.74
N ILE A 76 -8.49 7.55 -4.60
CA ILE A 76 -9.48 6.51 -4.31
C ILE A 76 -10.21 6.91 -3.04
N GLU A 77 -11.52 7.10 -3.13
CA GLU A 77 -12.40 7.52 -2.04
C GLU A 77 -13.42 6.42 -1.75
N THR A 78 -13.66 6.15 -0.47
CA THR A 78 -14.80 5.32 -0.06
C THR A 78 -16.04 6.20 0.02
N THR A 79 -17.10 5.82 -0.69
CA THR A 79 -18.36 6.57 -0.68
C THR A 79 -19.22 6.19 0.53
N PRO A 80 -20.25 6.98 0.87
CA PRO A 80 -21.24 6.60 1.89
C PRO A 80 -22.03 5.32 1.56
N ALA A 81 -22.03 4.88 0.30
CA ALA A 81 -22.69 3.66 -0.15
C ALA A 81 -21.77 2.42 -0.06
N ASP A 82 -20.61 2.54 0.59
CA ASP A 82 -19.62 1.47 0.73
C ASP A 82 -19.03 1.01 -0.62
N THR A 83 -18.96 1.92 -1.60
CA THR A 83 -18.29 1.74 -2.89
C THR A 83 -17.00 2.55 -2.94
N LEU A 84 -16.21 2.35 -4.00
CA LEU A 84 -14.98 3.10 -4.28
C LEU A 84 -15.20 4.05 -5.45
N PHE A 85 -15.10 5.35 -5.18
CA PHE A 85 -15.01 6.37 -6.21
C PHE A 85 -13.54 6.60 -6.57
N ILE A 86 -13.20 6.43 -7.84
CA ILE A 86 -11.82 6.47 -8.32
C ILE A 86 -11.70 7.62 -9.31
N THR A 87 -10.78 8.54 -9.03
CA THR A 87 -10.33 9.55 -10.00
C THR A 87 -8.93 9.15 -10.48
N GLY A 88 -8.81 8.80 -11.76
CA GLY A 88 -7.56 8.39 -12.38
C GLY A 88 -7.01 9.42 -13.36
N TYR A 89 -5.69 9.58 -13.35
CA TYR A 89 -4.92 10.46 -14.21
C TYR A 89 -3.89 9.63 -14.97
N LYS A 90 -4.04 9.56 -16.29
CA LYS A 90 -3.20 8.70 -17.14
C LYS A 90 -1.86 9.39 -17.46
N ASP A 91 -0.77 8.64 -17.38
CA ASP A 91 0.59 9.11 -17.70
C ASP A 91 1.03 10.40 -16.97
N GLY A 92 0.46 10.62 -15.77
CA GLY A 92 0.68 11.81 -14.93
C GLY A 92 0.05 13.09 -15.48
N MET A 93 -0.88 13.01 -16.43
CA MET A 93 -1.51 14.19 -17.02
C MET A 93 -2.64 14.75 -16.17
N THR A 94 -2.93 16.05 -16.34
CA THR A 94 -4.05 16.72 -15.66
C THR A 94 -5.44 16.26 -16.13
N GLU A 95 -5.54 15.66 -17.32
CA GLU A 95 -6.80 15.08 -17.80
C GLU A 95 -7.15 13.84 -16.95
N ASN A 96 -8.37 13.84 -16.40
CA ASN A 96 -8.83 12.78 -15.52
C ASN A 96 -9.96 11.96 -16.12
N ARG A 97 -10.14 10.77 -15.56
CA ARG A 97 -11.29 9.91 -15.77
C ARG A 97 -11.78 9.46 -14.41
N THR A 98 -13.09 9.41 -14.22
CA THR A 98 -13.71 8.97 -12.97
C THR A 98 -14.55 7.73 -13.19
N THR A 99 -14.63 6.88 -12.16
CA THR A 99 -15.44 5.68 -12.17
C THR A 99 -15.78 5.27 -10.74
N GLU A 100 -16.80 4.44 -10.58
CA GLU A 100 -17.23 3.92 -9.29
C GLU A 100 -17.32 2.40 -9.35
N VAL A 101 -16.78 1.72 -8.34
CA VAL A 101 -16.72 0.25 -8.28
C VAL A 101 -17.02 -0.26 -6.88
N VAL A 102 -17.54 -1.47 -6.77
CA VAL A 102 -17.73 -2.14 -5.48
C VAL A 102 -16.40 -2.37 -4.76
N GLN A 103 -16.42 -2.49 -3.43
CA GLN A 103 -15.24 -2.81 -2.62
C GLN A 103 -14.77 -4.27 -2.79
N ASP A 104 -14.30 -4.60 -3.97
CA ASP A 104 -13.65 -5.86 -4.30
C ASP A 104 -12.33 -5.60 -5.03
N ILE A 105 -11.27 -6.29 -4.61
CA ILE A 105 -9.93 -6.06 -5.15
C ILE A 105 -9.81 -6.46 -6.63
N ASN A 106 -10.56 -7.46 -7.08
CA ASN A 106 -10.48 -7.91 -8.47
C ASN A 106 -11.26 -6.95 -9.37
N ALA A 107 -12.46 -6.54 -8.95
CA ALA A 107 -13.24 -5.51 -9.63
C ALA A 107 -12.43 -4.20 -9.72
N PHE A 108 -11.82 -3.77 -8.61
CA PHE A 108 -10.93 -2.60 -8.59
C PHE A 108 -9.79 -2.72 -9.61
N LYS A 109 -9.05 -3.83 -9.63
CA LYS A 109 -7.95 -4.02 -10.58
C LYS A 109 -8.41 -3.99 -12.02
N GLN A 110 -9.49 -4.68 -12.34
CA GLN A 110 -10.06 -4.69 -13.68
C GLN A 110 -10.47 -3.27 -14.09
N THR A 111 -11.16 -2.54 -13.21
CA THR A 111 -11.55 -1.14 -13.46
C THR A 111 -10.33 -0.26 -13.69
N VAL A 112 -9.26 -0.41 -12.92
CA VAL A 112 -8.02 0.36 -13.09
C VAL A 112 -7.32 0.03 -14.41
N GLU A 113 -7.27 -1.24 -14.79
CA GLU A 113 -6.72 -1.69 -16.08
C GLU A 113 -7.51 -1.11 -17.25
N GLU A 114 -8.84 -1.11 -17.19
CA GLU A 114 -9.71 -0.50 -18.18
C GLU A 114 -9.55 1.02 -18.22
N LEU A 115 -9.50 1.68 -17.06
CA LEU A 115 -9.39 3.14 -16.92
C LEU A 115 -8.13 3.68 -17.61
N PHE A 116 -7.02 2.96 -17.48
CA PHE A 116 -5.72 3.34 -18.04
C PHE A 116 -5.35 2.62 -19.33
N GLU A 117 -6.20 1.71 -19.81
CA GLU A 117 -5.95 0.89 -21.00
C GLU A 117 -4.67 0.03 -20.85
N ILE A 118 -4.45 -0.51 -19.64
CA ILE A 118 -3.31 -1.38 -19.33
C ILE A 118 -3.52 -2.70 -20.07
N THR A 119 -2.59 -3.02 -20.96
CA THR A 119 -2.65 -4.25 -21.75
C THR A 119 -2.15 -5.43 -20.93
N GLN A 120 -2.97 -6.49 -20.86
CA GLN A 120 -2.55 -7.76 -20.30
C GLN A 120 -1.47 -8.41 -21.18
N PRO A 121 -0.59 -9.25 -20.62
CA PRO A 121 0.36 -10.01 -21.42
C PRO A 121 -0.34 -10.88 -22.47
N GLU A 122 0.02 -10.71 -23.74
CA GLU A 122 -0.62 -11.43 -24.87
C GLU A 122 0.10 -12.75 -25.23
N ASP A 123 1.36 -12.91 -24.82
CA ASP A 123 2.19 -14.08 -25.14
C ASP A 123 3.01 -14.56 -23.93
N GLU A 124 3.56 -15.78 -24.03
CA GLU A 124 4.36 -16.42 -22.97
C GLU A 124 5.64 -15.63 -22.64
N TYR A 125 6.18 -14.88 -23.60
CA TYR A 125 7.35 -14.04 -23.37
C TYR A 125 6.99 -12.83 -22.50
N ALA A 126 5.90 -12.15 -22.82
CA ALA A 126 5.38 -11.03 -22.08
C ALA A 126 5.01 -11.45 -20.66
N ASP A 127 4.35 -12.60 -20.50
CA ASP A 127 4.01 -13.14 -19.19
C ASP A 127 5.26 -13.44 -18.34
N LYS A 128 6.30 -13.97 -18.97
CA LYS A 128 7.55 -14.33 -18.28
C LYS A 128 8.47 -13.16 -17.94
N TYR A 129 8.52 -12.14 -18.80
CA TYR A 129 9.54 -11.08 -18.70
C TYR A 129 8.97 -9.68 -18.45
N LYS A 130 7.69 -9.41 -18.71
CA LYS A 130 7.10 -8.13 -18.29
C LYS A 130 6.86 -8.16 -16.79
N GLN A 131 7.26 -7.08 -16.13
CA GLN A 131 6.90 -6.90 -14.74
C GLN A 131 5.45 -6.40 -14.66
N PRO A 132 4.63 -6.96 -13.76
CA PRO A 132 3.28 -6.47 -13.55
C PRO A 132 3.33 -5.04 -12.99
N TYR A 133 2.23 -4.30 -13.16
CA TYR A 133 2.10 -3.01 -12.53
C TYR A 133 2.10 -3.13 -11.00
N ALA A 134 2.48 -2.05 -10.33
CA ALA A 134 2.49 -1.98 -8.88
C ALA A 134 2.04 -0.61 -8.38
N PHE A 135 1.49 -0.61 -7.16
CA PHE A 135 1.00 0.57 -6.48
C PHE A 135 2.03 1.11 -5.48
N PHE A 136 2.11 2.42 -5.36
CA PHE A 136 3.04 3.12 -4.49
C PHE A 136 2.36 4.32 -3.86
N THR A 137 2.85 4.71 -2.69
CA THR A 137 2.50 5.98 -2.09
C THR A 137 3.26 7.13 -2.78
N PRO A 138 2.81 8.39 -2.61
CA PRO A 138 3.54 9.57 -3.12
C PRO A 138 4.95 9.76 -2.55
N ASP A 139 5.30 9.12 -1.44
CA ASP A 139 6.67 9.07 -0.87
C ASP A 139 7.51 7.88 -1.40
N GLY A 140 6.96 7.06 -2.30
CA GLY A 140 7.68 5.99 -2.98
C GLY A 140 7.67 4.63 -2.26
N ALA A 141 6.88 4.49 -1.18
CA ALA A 141 6.70 3.21 -0.52
C ALA A 141 5.78 2.31 -1.36
N ARG A 142 6.20 1.07 -1.61
CA ARG A 142 5.38 0.10 -2.34
C ARG A 142 4.19 -0.35 -1.51
N LEU A 143 2.99 -0.23 -2.07
CA LEU A 143 1.75 -0.68 -1.45
C LEU A 143 1.50 -2.17 -1.74
N GLY A 144 0.91 -2.84 -0.76
CA GLY A 144 0.44 -4.21 -0.92
C GLY A 144 -0.76 -4.29 -1.87
N THR A 145 -1.13 -5.51 -2.24
CA THR A 145 -2.29 -5.77 -3.11
C THR A 145 -3.62 -5.84 -2.35
N ARG A 146 -3.63 -5.54 -1.05
CA ARG A 146 -4.86 -5.51 -0.24
C ARG A 146 -5.57 -4.19 -0.47
N LEU A 147 -6.89 -4.25 -0.64
CA LEU A 147 -7.71 -3.07 -0.92
C LEU A 147 -7.58 -1.98 0.15
N GLY A 148 -7.53 -2.36 1.43
CA GLY A 148 -7.33 -1.43 2.56
C GLY A 148 -6.10 -0.54 2.43
N ALA A 149 -5.02 -1.03 1.80
CA ALA A 149 -3.79 -0.27 1.60
C ALA A 149 -3.90 0.79 0.49
N LEU A 150 -4.94 0.71 -0.35
CA LEU A 150 -5.15 1.52 -1.55
C LEU A 150 -6.25 2.57 -1.38
N VAL A 151 -7.24 2.30 -0.51
CA VAL A 151 -8.42 3.16 -0.36
C VAL A 151 -8.15 4.40 0.50
N ASN A 152 -8.93 5.45 0.23
CA ASN A 152 -8.89 6.73 0.93
C ASN A 152 -7.52 7.39 0.92
N ARG A 153 -6.91 7.49 -0.27
CA ARG A 153 -5.60 8.10 -0.48
C ARG A 153 -5.31 8.36 -1.96
N VAL A 154 -4.27 9.16 -2.19
CA VAL A 154 -3.58 9.26 -3.47
C VAL A 154 -2.60 8.09 -3.60
N VAL A 155 -2.65 7.40 -4.74
CA VAL A 155 -1.82 6.25 -5.08
C VAL A 155 -1.18 6.47 -6.43
N PHE A 156 0.10 6.11 -6.55
CA PHE A 156 0.76 6.02 -7.84
C PHE A 156 0.70 4.58 -8.34
N LEU A 157 0.36 4.40 -9.60
CA LEU A 157 0.46 3.12 -10.30
C LEU A 157 1.56 3.24 -11.35
N PHE A 158 2.46 2.26 -11.37
CA PHE A 158 3.48 2.15 -12.40
C PHE A 158 3.30 0.88 -13.21
N GLU A 159 3.18 1.02 -14.54
CA GLU A 159 3.16 -0.09 -15.49
C GLU A 159 4.58 -0.64 -15.72
N GLY A 160 4.94 -1.67 -14.95
CA GLY A 160 6.15 -2.48 -15.18
C GLY A 160 7.50 -1.74 -15.16
N GLY A 161 8.57 -2.53 -15.29
CA GLY A 161 9.94 -2.08 -15.45
C GLY A 161 10.60 -1.42 -14.22
N PRO A 162 11.93 -1.24 -14.25
CA PRO A 162 12.63 -0.37 -13.29
C PRO A 162 12.23 1.09 -13.53
N PHE A 163 11.32 1.59 -12.70
CA PHE A 163 10.85 2.97 -12.78
C PHE A 163 11.81 3.94 -12.07
N VAL A 164 11.95 5.14 -12.63
CA VAL A 164 12.79 6.21 -12.09
C VAL A 164 11.90 7.32 -11.59
N TRP A 165 11.95 7.59 -10.29
CA TRP A 165 11.12 8.61 -9.64
C TRP A 165 11.30 10.00 -10.31
N PRO A 166 10.22 10.80 -10.48
CA PRO A 166 10.36 12.19 -10.92
C PRO A 166 11.33 12.95 -10.01
N GLY A 167 12.32 13.62 -10.60
CA GLY A 167 13.39 14.32 -9.87
C GLY A 167 14.70 13.53 -9.71
N ILE A 168 14.71 12.22 -10.01
CA ILE A 168 15.95 11.45 -10.16
C ILE A 168 16.39 11.52 -11.63
N THR A 169 17.49 12.21 -11.90
CA THR A 169 18.15 12.19 -13.20
C THR A 169 19.04 10.94 -13.29
N ILE A 170 18.58 9.91 -14.00
CA ILE A 170 19.51 8.85 -14.43
C ILE A 170 20.31 9.40 -15.60
N GLY A 171 21.63 9.50 -15.42
CA GLY A 171 22.55 9.66 -16.54
C GLY A 171 22.37 8.49 -17.50
N HIS A 172 21.89 8.76 -18.71
CA HIS A 172 21.66 7.75 -19.74
C HIS A 172 22.88 6.81 -19.86
N LYS A 173 22.69 5.51 -19.57
CA LYS A 173 23.66 4.50 -19.95
C LYS A 173 23.51 4.26 -21.45
N ARG A 174 24.45 4.78 -22.24
CA ARG A 174 24.56 4.46 -23.67
C ARG A 174 25.63 3.39 -23.84
N VAL A 175 25.35 2.36 -24.64
CA VAL A 175 26.39 1.46 -25.13
C VAL A 175 27.14 2.19 -26.24
N ILE A 176 28.43 2.44 -26.03
CA ILE A 176 29.31 2.96 -27.08
C ILE A 176 29.84 1.76 -27.84
N LYS A 177 29.37 1.61 -29.08
CA LYS A 177 29.83 0.52 -29.94
C LYS A 177 31.28 0.75 -30.38
N ASN A 178 32.07 -0.32 -30.39
CA ASN A 178 33.41 -0.37 -30.96
C ASN A 178 34.40 0.66 -30.38
N ILE A 179 34.56 0.71 -29.06
CA ILE A 179 35.71 1.41 -28.47
C ILE A 179 36.98 0.59 -28.78
N TYR A 180 37.97 1.25 -29.39
CA TYR A 180 39.24 0.62 -29.79
C TYR A 180 39.89 -0.12 -28.61
N GLY A 181 40.08 -1.43 -28.78
CA GLY A 181 40.68 -2.32 -27.77
C GLY A 181 39.77 -2.71 -26.60
N ARG A 182 38.48 -2.32 -26.58
CA ARG A 182 37.54 -2.65 -25.49
C ARG A 182 36.19 -3.21 -25.94
N GLY A 183 35.83 -3.12 -27.22
CA GLY A 183 34.55 -3.61 -27.72
C GLY A 183 33.38 -2.68 -27.36
N ASP A 184 32.19 -3.23 -27.16
CA ASP A 184 30.98 -2.49 -26.79
C ASP A 184 30.96 -2.27 -25.27
N VAL A 185 30.82 -1.01 -24.83
CA VAL A 185 30.93 -0.59 -23.42
C VAL A 185 29.74 0.26 -22.98
#